data_AF-A0A067PI15-F1
#
_entry.id   AF-A0A067PI15-F1
#
_cell.length_a   1.000
_cell.length_b   1.000
_cell.length_c   1.000
_cell.angle_alpha   90.00
_cell.angle_beta   90.00
_cell.angle_gamma   90.00
#
_symmetry.space_group_name_H-M   'P 1'
#
loop_
_entity.id
_entity.type
_entity.pdbx_description
1 polymer ?
#
loop_
_entity_poly.entity_id
_entity_poly.type
_entity_poly.pdbx_seq_one_letter_code
_entity_poly.pdbx_strand_id
1 'polypeptide(L)' 'MACLNFPPHLWYLHENMYLVGVIPGPNKPSINQINHAINLIMDDLLEFWDPGVWFSRTAKYKLG' A
#
# COMPACT_ATOMS: atom_id res chain seq x y z
N MET A 1 1.25 -6.22 -8.45
CA MET A 1 1.94 -6.53 -7.17
C MET A 1 1.17 -7.66 -6.50
N ALA A 2 1.84 -8.49 -5.69
CA ALA A 2 1.21 -9.61 -5.00
C ALA A 2 0.76 -9.23 -3.59
N CYS A 3 -0.34 -9.81 -3.11
CA CYS A 3 -0.81 -9.66 -1.74
C CYS A 3 0.09 -10.44 -0.76
N LEU A 4 1.07 -9.76 -0.16
CA LEU A 4 2.05 -10.38 0.74
C LEU A 4 1.47 -10.84 2.10
N ASN A 5 0.22 -10.49 2.39
CA ASN A 5 -0.50 -10.97 3.57
C ASN A 5 -0.83 -12.48 3.51
N PHE A 6 -0.78 -13.09 2.32
CA PHE A 6 -1.04 -14.52 2.15
C PHE A 6 0.23 -15.38 2.34
N PRO A 7 0.09 -16.70 2.52
CA PRO A 7 1.20 -17.65 2.38
C PRO A 7 1.93 -17.52 1.03
N PRO A 8 3.26 -17.79 0.96
CA PRO A 8 4.06 -17.58 -0.25
C PRO A 8 3.56 -18.28 -1.51
N HIS A 9 2.98 -19.47 -1.38
CA HIS A 9 2.44 -20.24 -2.50
C HIS A 9 1.16 -19.63 -3.11
N LEU A 10 0.54 -18.64 -2.45
CA LEU A 10 -0.68 -17.97 -2.92
C LEU A 10 -0.40 -16.58 -3.53
N TRP A 11 0.80 -16.02 -3.36
CA TRP A 11 1.12 -14.64 -3.79
C TRP A 11 0.89 -14.39 -5.27
N TYR A 12 1.24 -15.36 -6.13
CA TYR A 12 1.22 -15.19 -7.58
C TYR A 12 0.00 -15.83 -8.25
N LEU A 13 -1.01 -16.23 -7.46
CA LEU A 13 -2.32 -16.57 -8.02
C LEU A 13 -2.94 -15.32 -8.63
N HIS A 14 -3.60 -15.48 -9.78
CA HIS A 14 -4.18 -14.35 -10.51
C HIS A 14 -5.18 -13.57 -9.65
N GLU A 15 -5.95 -14.23 -8.79
CA GLU A 15 -6.88 -13.59 -7.84
C GLU A 15 -6.20 -12.75 -6.74
N ASN A 16 -4.92 -12.97 -6.48
CA ASN A 16 -4.15 -12.30 -5.41
C ASN A 16 -3.20 -11.22 -5.96
N MET A 17 -3.31 -10.93 -7.25
CA MET A 17 -2.56 -9.87 -7.92
C MET A 17 -3.41 -8.62 -8.01
N TYR A 18 -2.81 -7.46 -7.69
CA TYR A 18 -3.48 -6.17 -7.78
C TYR A 18 -2.62 -5.12 -8.49
N LEU A 19 -3.30 -4.13 -9.07
CA LEU A 19 -2.71 -2.96 -9.70
C LEU A 19 -2.45 -1.89 -8.64
N VAL A 20 -1.18 -1.51 -8.47
CA VAL A 20 -0.76 -0.50 -7.48
C VAL A 20 -0.83 0.91 -8.05
N GLY A 21 -0.65 1.05 -9.36
CA GLY A 21 -0.65 2.32 -10.05
C GLY A 21 -0.37 2.15 -11.53
N VAL A 22 -0.80 3.15 -12.30
CA VAL A 22 -0.53 3.22 -13.75
C VAL A 22 0.33 4.44 -13.98
N ILE A 23 1.49 4.24 -14.62
CA ILE A 23 2.32 5.34 -15.09
C ILE A 23 1.85 5.69 -16.51
N PRO A 24 1.20 6.85 -16.72
CA PRO A 24 0.74 7.23 -18.05
C PRO A 24 1.93 7.52 -18.98
N GLY A 25 1.86 7.01 -20.22
CA GLY A 25 2.81 7.29 -21.29
C GLY A 25 2.47 8.58 -22.07
N PRO A 26 3.28 8.99 -23.07
CA PRO A 26 4.32 8.21 -23.75
C PRO A 26 5.73 8.31 -23.12
N ASN A 27 5.96 9.27 -22.23
CA ASN A 27 7.25 9.50 -21.58
C ASN A 27 7.18 9.17 -20.09
N LYS A 28 8.36 8.91 -19.49
CA LYS A 28 8.45 8.74 -18.03
C LYS A 28 7.98 10.04 -17.33
N PRO A 29 7.06 9.96 -16.36
CA PRO A 29 6.65 11.13 -15.60
C PRO A 29 7.83 11.70 -14.81
N SER A 30 7.84 13.02 -14.66
CA SER A 30 8.80 13.72 -13.81
C SER A 30 8.61 13.33 -12.34
N ILE A 31 9.64 13.57 -11.52
CA ILE A 31 9.56 13.37 -10.06
C ILE A 31 8.38 14.13 -9.45
N ASN A 32 8.12 15.36 -9.90
CA ASN A 32 7.01 16.16 -9.39
C ASN A 32 5.64 15.54 -9.71
N GLN A 33 5.48 14.97 -10.91
CA GLN A 33 4.25 14.28 -11.29
C GLN A 33 4.05 12.99 -10.48
N ILE A 34 5.14 12.24 -10.24
CA ILE A 34 5.11 11.05 -9.39
C ILE A 34 4.75 11.43 -7.95
N ASN A 35 5.41 12.45 -7.39
CA ASN A 35 5.17 12.91 -6.03
C ASN A 35 3.72 13.38 -5.84
N HIS A 36 3.13 14.05 -6.85
CA HIS A 36 1.73 14.45 -6.77
C HIS A 36 0.78 13.26 -6.61
N ALA A 37 1.04 12.15 -7.32
CA ALA A 37 0.25 10.93 -7.17
C ALA A 37 0.53 10.19 -5.84
N ILE A 38 1.80 10.14 -5.42
CA ILE A 38 2.19 9.51 -4.15
C ILE A 38 1.64 10.27 -2.94
N ASN A 39 1.54 11.60 -3.02
CA ASN A 39 1.03 12.43 -1.93
C ASN A 39 -0.37 12.01 -1.47
N LEU A 40 -1.24 11.58 -2.40
CA LEU A 40 -2.58 11.08 -2.06
C LEU A 40 -2.54 9.88 -1.11
N ILE A 41 -1.55 9.00 -1.28
CA ILE A 41 -1.37 7.83 -0.42
C ILE A 41 -0.60 8.22 0.85
N MET A 42 0.35 9.16 0.73
CA MET A 42 1.10 9.65 1.89
C MET A 42 0.21 10.30 2.93
N ASP A 43 -0.79 11.08 2.52
CA ASP A 43 -1.73 11.74 3.45
C ASP A 43 -2.46 10.70 4.30
N ASP A 44 -2.95 9.61 3.68
CA ASP A 44 -3.60 8.49 4.39
C ASP A 44 -2.61 7.74 5.31
N LEU A 45 -1.37 7.51 4.84
CA LEU A 45 -0.35 6.78 5.61
C LEU A 45 0.25 7.59 6.75
N LEU A 46 0.22 8.92 6.67
CA LEU A 46 0.83 9.80 7.65
C LEU A 46 0.15 9.68 9.02
N GLU A 47 -1.19 9.52 9.03
CA GLU A 47 -1.95 9.28 10.26
C GLU A 47 -1.47 8.02 11.00
N PHE A 48 -1.03 6.99 10.26
CA PHE A 48 -0.49 5.76 10.83
C PHE A 48 0.97 5.87 11.27
N TRP A 49 1.68 6.94 10.89
CA TRP A 49 3.11 7.13 11.17
C TRP A 49 3.41 8.09 12.32
N ASP A 50 2.80 9.28 12.34
CA ASP A 50 3.13 10.33 13.34
C ASP A 50 1.86 11.06 13.85
N PRO A 51 1.50 10.91 15.15
CA PRO A 51 2.19 10.12 16.18
C PRO A 51 2.02 8.60 16.02
N GLY A 52 1.24 8.16 15.03
CA GLY A 52 0.85 6.78 14.81
C GLY A 52 -0.48 6.41 15.48
N VAL A 53 -0.92 5.17 15.30
CA VAL A 53 -2.20 4.67 15.81
C VAL A 53 -2.03 3.53 16.81
N TRP A 54 -2.94 3.45 17.77
CA TRP A 54 -3.03 2.33 18.72
C TRP A 54 -4.24 1.45 18.39
N PHE A 55 -4.03 0.16 18.23
CA PHE A 55 -5.10 -0.81 18.04
C PHE A 55 -5.42 -1.52 19.35
N SER A 56 -6.69 -1.50 19.77
CA SER A 56 -7.15 -2.24 20.97
C SER A 56 -7.13 -3.75 20.81
N ARG A 57 -6.99 -4.23 19.56
CA ARG A 57 -6.82 -5.64 19.19
C ARG A 57 -6.30 -5.77 17.77
N THR A 58 -5.63 -6.87 17.49
CA THR A 58 -5.25 -7.30 16.14
C THR A 58 -5.71 -8.74 15.91
N ALA A 59 -5.59 -9.24 14.68
CA ALA A 59 -5.98 -10.61 14.34
C ALA A 59 -5.27 -11.67 15.21
N LYS A 60 -4.02 -11.40 15.62
CA LYS A 60 -3.23 -12.30 16.48
C LYS A 60 -3.41 -12.02 17.98
N TYR A 61 -3.81 -10.81 18.37
CA TYR A 61 -3.87 -10.37 19.77
C TYR A 61 -5.21 -9.69 20.07
N LYS A 62 -6.17 -10.43 20.64
CA LYS A 62 -7.54 -9.93 20.88
C LYS A 62 -7.67 -8.84 21.96
N LEU A 63 -6.63 -8.61 22.76
CA LEU A 63 -6.66 -7.73 23.94
C LEU A 63 -5.62 -6.58 23.87
N GLY A 64 -5.01 -6.34 22.71
CA GLY A 64 -3.93 -5.37 22.54
C GLY A 64 -2.57 -6.03 22.74
#